data_AF-A0A2A8PWG4-F1
#
_entry.id   AF-A0A2A8PWG4-F1
#
_cell.length_a   1.000
_cell.length_b   1.000
_cell.length_c   1.000
_cell.angle_alpha   90.00
_cell.angle_beta   90.00
_cell.angle_gamma   90.00
#
_symmetry.space_group_name_H-M   'P 1'
#
loop_
_entity.id
_entity.type
_entity.pdbx_description
1 polymer ?
#
loop_
_entity_poly.entity_id
_entity_poly.type
_entity_poly.pdbx_seq_one_letter_code
_entity_poly.pdbx_strand_id
1 'polypeptide(L)'
;MKQITRRNFLKVGMRTCLYSFITTSIGYYYAKYIEPYMLSFTQHTLKSQLIPKSFHGMKILQFSDLHLGYYFSLQHLSQIISKINAANPDIVLFTGDLIDNYQTYTDTPFVASILKNIQAPFGKFAIYGNHDHGGYGTEYYDHIMRESGFELLQNSEKRIRLLDNSEISIFGLDDILLGKPRIRETLRHAQQNIYTIVLVHEPDIASQIATYPIDLQLSGHSHGGQVQIPFLGAIITPSLAQQYVEGFYNIQDLTLYVNRGLGRTRVPFRFMSKPEITLFTLQHS
;
A
#
# COMPACT_ATOMS: atom_id res chain seq x y z
N MET A 1 -18.76 -13.96 -52.24
CA MET A 1 -17.52 -13.81 -51.46
C MET A 1 -16.35 -13.57 -52.42
N LYS A 2 -15.58 -12.48 -52.27
CA LYS A 2 -14.34 -12.29 -53.06
C LYS A 2 -13.35 -13.40 -52.66
N GLN A 3 -12.85 -14.17 -53.63
CA GLN A 3 -11.83 -15.18 -53.36
C GLN A 3 -10.54 -14.50 -52.90
N ILE A 4 -10.06 -14.85 -51.70
CA ILE A 4 -8.79 -14.35 -51.17
C ILE A 4 -7.67 -15.11 -51.88
N THR A 5 -6.81 -14.40 -52.62
CA THR A 5 -5.64 -15.02 -53.24
C THR A 5 -4.63 -15.44 -52.16
N ARG A 6 -3.87 -16.51 -52.40
CA ARG A 6 -2.79 -16.97 -51.50
C ARG A 6 -1.83 -15.83 -51.12
N ARG A 7 -1.49 -14.97 -52.09
CA ARG A 7 -0.64 -13.78 -51.88
C ARG A 7 -1.28 -12.77 -50.93
N ASN A 8 -2.58 -12.52 -51.05
CA ASN A 8 -3.30 -11.61 -50.17
C ASN A 8 -3.44 -12.20 -48.75
N PHE A 9 -3.73 -13.50 -48.64
CA PHE A 9 -3.76 -14.20 -47.35
C PHE A 9 -2.40 -14.08 -46.62
N LEU A 10 -1.29 -14.37 -47.30
CA LEU A 10 0.05 -14.27 -46.72
C LEU A 10 0.41 -12.83 -46.32
N LYS A 11 0.07 -11.83 -47.14
CA LYS A 11 0.31 -10.42 -46.81
C LYS A 11 -0.49 -9.96 -45.60
N VAL A 12 -1.77 -10.35 -45.50
CA VAL A 12 -2.62 -10.03 -44.34
C VAL A 12 -2.08 -10.73 -43.10
N GLY A 13 -1.79 -12.03 -43.18
CA GLY A 13 -1.21 -12.79 -42.07
C GLY A 13 0.10 -12.17 -41.56
N MET A 14 1.03 -11.85 -42.47
CA MET A 14 2.31 -11.23 -42.10
C MET A 14 2.13 -9.84 -41.45
N ARG A 15 1.20 -9.03 -41.96
CA ARG A 15 0.86 -7.74 -41.34
C ARG A 15 0.26 -7.92 -39.95
N THR A 16 -0.68 -8.85 -39.78
CA THR A 16 -1.29 -9.16 -38.48
C THR A 16 -0.24 -9.63 -37.47
N CYS A 17 0.66 -10.53 -37.87
CA CYS A 17 1.78 -10.96 -37.02
C CYS A 17 2.69 -9.80 -36.65
N LEU A 18 3.04 -8.93 -37.61
CA LEU A 18 3.86 -7.75 -37.35
C LEU A 18 3.19 -6.77 -36.38
N TYR A 19 1.91 -6.46 -36.60
CA TYR A 19 1.15 -5.58 -35.70
C TYR A 19 0.99 -6.18 -34.30
N SER A 20 0.73 -7.48 -34.20
CA SER A 20 0.67 -8.18 -32.91
C SER A 20 2.01 -8.12 -32.21
N PHE A 21 3.11 -8.38 -32.90
CA PHE A 21 4.45 -8.31 -32.34
C PHE A 21 4.75 -6.90 -31.81
N ILE A 22 4.55 -5.87 -32.64
CA ILE A 22 4.75 -4.46 -32.25
C ILE A 22 3.91 -4.11 -31.02
N THR A 23 2.63 -4.46 -31.01
CA THR A 23 1.72 -4.14 -29.90
C THR A 23 2.15 -4.82 -28.61
N THR A 24 2.49 -6.12 -28.65
CA THR A 24 2.97 -6.86 -27.49
C THR A 24 4.32 -6.34 -27.01
N SER A 25 5.24 -5.97 -27.91
CA SER A 25 6.53 -5.39 -27.54
C SER A 25 6.38 -4.03 -26.86
N ILE A 26 5.50 -3.17 -27.37
CA ILE A 26 5.19 -1.87 -26.74
C ILE A 26 4.55 -2.09 -25.37
N GLY A 27 3.57 -2.99 -25.26
CA GLY A 27 2.93 -3.32 -24.00
C GLY A 27 3.91 -3.86 -22.96
N TYR A 28 4.79 -4.79 -23.36
CA TYR A 28 5.86 -5.31 -22.51
C TYR A 28 6.80 -4.21 -22.03
N TYR A 29 7.25 -3.35 -22.94
CA TYR A 29 8.17 -2.26 -22.61
C TYR A 29 7.52 -1.28 -21.63
N TYR A 30 6.28 -0.87 -21.91
CA TYR A 30 5.52 0.02 -21.05
C TYR A 30 5.32 -0.59 -19.66
N ALA A 31 4.90 -1.86 -19.56
CA ALA A 31 4.64 -2.52 -18.29
C ALA A 31 5.90 -2.76 -17.45
N LYS A 32 7.07 -2.89 -18.08
CA LYS A 32 8.34 -3.16 -17.37
C LYS A 32 9.11 -1.89 -16.99
N TYR A 33 9.10 -0.90 -17.87
CA TYR A 33 10.04 0.23 -17.80
C TYR A 33 9.36 1.60 -17.67
N ILE A 34 8.06 1.72 -17.96
CA ILE A 34 7.35 3.00 -17.85
C ILE A 34 6.42 3.00 -16.64
N GLU A 35 5.39 2.15 -16.64
CA GLU A 35 4.34 2.19 -15.61
C GLU A 35 4.86 1.97 -14.18
N PRO A 36 5.84 1.08 -13.92
CA PRO A 36 6.41 0.92 -12.58
C PRO A 36 7.06 2.17 -11.97
N TYR A 37 7.32 3.20 -12.76
CA TYR A 37 7.88 4.48 -12.32
C TYR A 37 6.86 5.62 -12.43
N MET A 38 5.64 5.35 -12.89
CA MET A 38 4.54 6.30 -12.96
C MET A 38 3.79 6.36 -11.63
N LEU A 39 4.39 7.02 -10.64
CA LEU A 39 3.75 7.22 -9.34
C LEU A 39 2.41 7.96 -9.47
N SER A 40 1.35 7.36 -8.95
CA SER A 40 0.07 8.00 -8.68
C SER A 40 0.09 8.65 -7.30
N PHE A 41 -0.32 9.92 -7.23
CA PHE A 41 -0.58 10.61 -5.97
C PHE A 41 -2.09 10.74 -5.81
N THR A 42 -2.66 9.92 -4.94
CA THR A 42 -4.12 9.81 -4.76
C THR A 42 -4.54 10.62 -3.54
N GLN A 43 -5.65 11.36 -3.65
CA GLN A 43 -6.17 12.22 -2.59
C GLN A 43 -7.62 11.88 -2.27
N HIS A 44 -7.91 11.72 -0.98
CA HIS A 44 -9.24 11.38 -0.50
C HIS A 44 -9.61 12.23 0.72
N THR A 45 -10.91 12.44 0.91
CA THR A 45 -11.45 13.10 2.10
C THR A 45 -12.26 12.09 2.89
N LEU A 46 -11.88 11.85 4.13
CA LEU A 46 -12.57 10.96 5.05
C LEU A 46 -13.53 11.80 5.90
N LYS A 47 -14.83 11.50 5.82
CA LYS A 47 -15.89 12.25 6.49
C LYS A 47 -16.54 11.40 7.56
N SER A 48 -16.63 11.91 8.79
CA SER A 48 -17.33 11.24 9.89
C SER A 48 -17.67 12.23 11.00
N GLN A 49 -18.78 11.99 11.69
CA GLN A 49 -19.16 12.69 12.94
C GLN A 49 -18.20 12.37 14.09
N LEU A 50 -17.54 11.20 14.04
CA LEU A 50 -16.58 10.75 15.05
C LEU A 50 -15.22 11.45 14.92
N ILE A 51 -14.91 12.05 13.76
CA ILE A 51 -13.71 12.87 13.60
C ILE A 51 -13.92 14.16 14.41
N PRO A 52 -13.09 14.47 15.43
CA PRO A 52 -13.28 15.69 16.19
C PRO A 52 -13.03 16.94 15.34
N LYS A 53 -13.68 18.06 15.67
CA LYS A 53 -13.55 19.32 14.91
C LYS A 53 -12.11 19.83 14.79
N SER A 54 -11.31 19.61 15.82
CA SER A 54 -9.88 19.94 15.89
C SER A 54 -9.01 19.12 14.92
N PHE A 55 -9.48 17.96 14.48
CA PHE A 55 -8.84 17.13 13.45
C PHE A 55 -9.27 17.50 12.03
N HIS A 56 -10.22 18.43 11.85
CA HIS A 56 -10.64 18.86 10.52
C HIS A 56 -9.45 19.45 9.74
N GLY A 57 -9.22 18.93 8.53
CA GLY A 57 -8.10 19.30 7.68
C GLY A 57 -6.80 18.53 7.95
N MET A 58 -6.75 17.69 8.99
CA MET A 58 -5.58 16.86 9.27
C MET A 58 -5.29 15.92 8.10
N LYS A 59 -4.02 15.84 7.71
CA LYS A 59 -3.52 15.05 6.58
C LYS A 59 -2.81 13.79 7.05
N ILE A 60 -3.35 12.64 6.68
CA ILE A 60 -2.77 11.33 6.94
C ILE A 60 -2.29 10.76 5.61
N LEU A 61 -0.99 10.48 5.48
CA LEU A 61 -0.43 9.89 4.27
C LEU A 61 -0.10 8.42 4.48
N GLN A 62 -0.61 7.57 3.59
CA GLN A 62 -0.29 6.16 3.53
C GLN A 62 0.63 5.85 2.35
N PHE A 63 1.67 5.06 2.60
CA PHE A 63 2.42 4.34 1.57
C PHE A 63 2.63 2.89 2.02
N SER A 64 2.92 1.99 1.08
CA SER A 64 2.98 0.55 1.34
C SER A 64 3.89 -0.18 0.35
N ASP A 65 4.28 -1.40 0.68
CA ASP A 65 4.88 -2.39 -0.23
C ASP A 65 6.02 -1.79 -1.06
N LEU A 66 7.04 -1.27 -0.39
CA LEU A 66 8.21 -0.67 -1.06
C LEU A 66 9.03 -1.71 -1.81
N HIS A 67 9.16 -2.92 -1.25
CA HIS A 67 9.94 -4.02 -1.82
C HIS A 67 11.33 -3.56 -2.31
N LEU A 68 12.07 -2.89 -1.42
CA LEU A 68 13.45 -2.50 -1.68
C LEU A 68 14.27 -3.73 -2.07
N GLY A 69 15.05 -3.59 -3.13
CA GLY A 69 15.76 -4.71 -3.73
C GLY A 69 16.06 -4.46 -5.20
N TYR A 70 16.11 -5.54 -5.97
CA TYR A 70 16.56 -5.51 -7.36
C TYR A 70 15.77 -4.55 -8.27
N TYR A 71 14.46 -4.37 -8.00
CA TYR A 71 13.58 -3.52 -8.81
C TYR A 71 13.27 -2.15 -8.20
N PHE A 72 13.74 -1.87 -6.98
CA PHE A 72 13.47 -0.62 -6.28
C PHE A 72 14.70 -0.15 -5.50
N SER A 73 15.33 0.92 -5.99
CA SER A 73 16.60 1.43 -5.46
C SER A 73 16.41 2.47 -4.36
N LEU A 74 17.45 2.68 -3.56
CA LEU A 74 17.51 3.76 -2.56
C LEU A 74 17.37 5.17 -3.16
N GLN A 75 17.82 5.36 -4.40
CA GLN A 75 17.61 6.62 -5.11
C GLN A 75 16.12 6.87 -5.37
N HIS A 76 15.39 5.83 -5.81
CA HIS A 76 13.95 5.93 -6.01
C HIS A 76 13.22 6.15 -4.68
N LEU A 77 13.64 5.47 -3.61
CA LEU A 77 13.12 5.72 -2.25
C LEU A 77 13.28 7.20 -1.85
N SER A 78 14.45 7.79 -2.08
CA SER A 78 14.71 9.21 -1.76
C SER A 78 13.79 10.16 -2.54
N GLN A 79 13.49 9.84 -3.80
CA GLN A 79 12.53 10.61 -4.61
C GLN A 79 11.10 10.47 -4.07
N ILE A 80 10.70 9.28 -3.65
CA ILE A 80 9.41 9.04 -2.99
C ILE A 80 9.31 9.86 -1.71
N ILE A 81 10.32 9.83 -0.83
CA ILE A 81 10.31 10.60 0.43
C ILE A 81 10.18 12.11 0.16
N SER A 82 10.84 12.61 -0.89
CA SER A 82 10.70 14.01 -1.30
C SER A 82 9.25 14.36 -1.67
N LYS A 83 8.55 13.46 -2.37
CA LYS A 83 7.13 13.63 -2.72
C LYS A 83 6.20 13.50 -1.52
N ILE A 84 6.50 12.60 -0.59
CA ILE A 84 5.78 12.48 0.70
C ILE A 84 5.85 13.81 1.45
N ASN A 85 7.07 14.34 1.64
CA ASN A 85 7.25 15.60 2.36
C ASN A 85 6.61 16.79 1.65
N ALA A 86 6.61 16.82 0.31
CA ALA A 86 5.94 17.87 -0.46
C ALA A 86 4.41 17.92 -0.23
N ALA A 87 3.80 16.82 0.21
CA ALA A 87 2.38 16.78 0.57
C ALA A 87 2.08 17.44 1.93
N ASN A 88 3.12 17.70 2.73
CA ASN A 88 3.05 18.19 4.12
C ASN A 88 2.06 17.36 4.98
N PRO A 89 2.29 16.04 5.15
CA PRO A 89 1.43 15.22 5.98
C PRO A 89 1.63 15.52 7.47
N ASP A 90 0.56 15.41 8.24
CA ASP A 90 0.56 15.52 9.69
C ASP A 90 0.98 14.19 10.33
N ILE A 91 0.48 13.09 9.76
CA ILE A 91 0.75 11.70 10.15
C ILE A 91 1.18 10.91 8.91
N VAL A 92 2.15 10.01 9.07
CA VAL A 92 2.55 9.08 8.02
C VAL A 92 2.37 7.63 8.48
N LEU A 93 1.71 6.83 7.66
CA LEU A 93 1.38 5.43 7.91
C LEU A 93 2.08 4.56 6.86
N PHE A 94 2.86 3.58 7.30
CA PHE A 94 3.49 2.58 6.44
C PHE A 94 2.86 1.21 6.68
N THR A 95 2.17 0.66 5.68
CA THR A 95 1.40 -0.57 5.84
C THR A 95 2.18 -1.85 5.49
N GLY A 96 3.49 -1.86 5.67
CA GLY A 96 4.33 -3.08 5.58
C GLY A 96 5.01 -3.31 4.24
N ASP A 97 5.84 -4.35 4.20
CA ASP A 97 6.65 -4.84 3.08
C ASP A 97 7.74 -3.85 2.62
N LEU A 98 8.75 -3.65 3.46
CA LEU A 98 9.84 -2.72 3.18
C LEU A 98 10.87 -3.26 2.19
N ILE A 99 11.36 -4.48 2.41
CA ILE A 99 12.43 -5.12 1.63
C ILE A 99 11.89 -6.42 1.03
N ASP A 100 12.14 -6.64 -0.27
CA ASP A 100 11.62 -7.81 -0.99
C ASP A 100 12.26 -9.12 -0.48
N ASN A 101 13.56 -9.10 -0.17
CA ASN A 101 14.27 -10.26 0.38
C ASN A 101 15.41 -9.87 1.34
N TYR A 102 15.11 -9.95 2.64
CA TYR A 102 16.05 -9.65 3.73
C TYR A 102 17.33 -10.49 3.73
N GLN A 103 17.31 -11.73 3.23
CA GLN A 103 18.50 -12.60 3.24
C GLN A 103 19.59 -12.13 2.28
N THR A 104 19.20 -11.35 1.27
CA THR A 104 20.10 -10.93 0.18
C THR A 104 20.35 -9.42 0.15
N TYR A 105 19.57 -8.65 0.92
CA TYR A 105 19.63 -7.20 0.90
C TYR A 105 20.71 -6.66 1.84
N THR A 106 21.72 -6.01 1.29
CA THR A 106 22.92 -5.56 2.04
C THR A 106 22.85 -4.11 2.50
N ASP A 107 21.97 -3.29 1.92
CA ASP A 107 22.00 -1.84 2.09
C ASP A 107 21.10 -1.34 3.24
N THR A 108 20.80 -2.21 4.21
CA THR A 108 19.89 -1.92 5.33
C THR A 108 20.24 -0.65 6.12
N PRO A 109 21.51 -0.28 6.39
CA PRO A 109 21.83 0.93 7.17
C PRO A 109 21.42 2.24 6.47
N PHE A 110 21.42 2.26 5.13
CA PHE A 110 21.06 3.45 4.36
C PHE A 110 19.54 3.65 4.29
N VAL A 111 18.77 2.56 4.36
CA VAL A 111 17.30 2.62 4.34
C VAL A 111 16.79 3.47 5.49
N ALA A 112 17.27 3.19 6.71
CA ALA A 112 16.84 3.93 7.89
C ALA A 112 17.13 5.42 7.79
N SER A 113 18.33 5.77 7.31
CA SER A 113 18.76 7.15 7.11
C SER A 113 17.86 7.92 6.13
N ILE A 114 17.37 7.27 5.08
CA ILE A 114 16.48 7.91 4.10
C ILE A 114 15.07 8.08 4.69
N LEU A 115 14.51 7.04 5.31
CA LEU A 115 13.18 7.07 5.93
C LEU A 115 13.09 8.06 7.10
N LYS A 116 14.20 8.31 7.79
CA LYS A 116 14.30 9.31 8.85
C LYS A 116 13.93 10.72 8.37
N ASN A 117 14.15 11.04 7.10
CA ASN A 117 13.83 12.36 6.52
C ASN A 117 12.33 12.61 6.30
N ILE A 118 11.46 11.62 6.51
CA ILE A 118 10.01 11.81 6.47
C ILE A 118 9.62 12.75 7.61
N GLN A 119 8.90 13.82 7.25
CA GLN A 119 8.35 14.80 8.17
C GLN A 119 6.87 14.49 8.43
N ALA A 120 6.53 14.26 9.70
CA ALA A 120 5.17 14.02 10.16
C ALA A 120 5.05 14.47 11.63
N PRO A 121 4.61 15.71 11.90
CA PRO A 121 4.66 16.30 13.24
C PRO A 121 3.86 15.53 14.31
N PHE A 122 2.86 14.75 13.91
CA PHE A 122 2.08 13.89 14.83
C PHE A 122 2.53 12.43 14.85
N GLY A 123 3.58 12.10 14.09
CA GLY A 123 4.25 10.81 14.16
C GLY A 123 4.20 9.99 12.87
N LYS A 124 5.02 8.94 12.89
CA LYS A 124 5.18 7.96 11.81
C LYS A 124 4.88 6.59 12.40
N PHE A 125 3.96 5.86 11.79
CA PHE A 125 3.51 4.57 12.29
C PHE A 125 3.66 3.50 11.23
N ALA A 126 4.12 2.32 11.62
CA ALA A 126 4.31 1.20 10.72
C ALA A 126 3.70 -0.07 11.30
N ILE A 127 3.38 -1.04 10.44
CA ILE A 127 3.11 -2.43 10.79
C ILE A 127 4.04 -3.35 10.02
N TYR A 128 4.12 -4.63 10.39
CA TYR A 128 4.79 -5.62 9.54
C TYR A 128 3.91 -5.97 8.35
N GLY A 129 4.53 -6.21 7.20
CA GLY A 129 3.99 -7.06 6.15
C GLY A 129 4.62 -8.46 6.16
N ASN A 130 4.20 -9.32 5.25
CA ASN A 130 4.65 -10.70 5.27
C ASN A 130 6.12 -10.82 4.86
N HIS A 131 6.64 -9.96 3.97
CA HIS A 131 8.07 -9.96 3.65
C HIS A 131 8.93 -9.48 4.80
N ASP A 132 8.39 -8.66 5.71
CA ASP A 132 9.11 -8.16 6.87
C ASP A 132 9.32 -9.25 7.93
N HIS A 133 8.43 -10.25 8.04
CA HIS A 133 8.69 -11.47 8.80
C HIS A 133 9.45 -12.53 7.99
N GLY A 134 9.23 -12.56 6.68
CA GLY A 134 9.84 -13.49 5.75
C GLY A 134 11.37 -13.45 5.77
N GLY A 135 12.00 -14.61 5.56
CA GLY A 135 13.46 -14.69 5.42
C GLY A 135 14.25 -14.21 6.64
N TYR A 136 13.68 -14.29 7.85
CA TYR A 136 14.26 -13.77 9.11
C TYR A 136 14.38 -12.24 9.13
N GLY A 137 13.48 -11.53 8.45
CA GLY A 137 13.46 -10.06 8.39
C GLY A 137 13.03 -9.36 9.67
N THR A 138 12.34 -10.07 10.59
CA THR A 138 11.59 -9.46 11.71
C THR A 138 12.46 -8.47 12.51
N GLU A 139 13.61 -8.92 13.01
CA GLU A 139 14.50 -8.09 13.82
C GLU A 139 15.16 -6.96 13.02
N TYR A 140 15.47 -7.19 11.74
CA TYR A 140 16.02 -6.18 10.85
C TYR A 140 15.01 -5.07 10.56
N TYR A 141 13.77 -5.44 10.25
CA TYR A 141 12.69 -4.50 10.01
C TYR A 141 12.42 -3.63 11.24
N ASP A 142 12.27 -4.25 12.41
CA ASP A 142 12.08 -3.56 13.69
C ASP A 142 13.20 -2.54 13.95
N HIS A 143 14.45 -2.95 13.75
CA HIS A 143 15.59 -2.05 13.89
C HIS A 143 15.54 -0.88 12.91
N ILE A 144 15.28 -1.13 11.62
CA ILE A 144 15.18 -0.07 10.60
C ILE A 144 14.04 0.91 10.94
N MET A 145 12.86 0.42 11.31
CA MET A 145 11.72 1.28 11.66
C MET A 145 12.04 2.18 12.85
N ARG A 146 12.62 1.62 13.92
CA ARG A 146 13.01 2.40 15.10
C ARG A 146 14.06 3.45 14.78
N GLU A 147 15.14 3.10 14.06
CA GLU A 147 16.19 4.04 13.66
C GLU A 147 15.66 5.15 12.71
N SER A 148 14.63 4.82 11.93
CA SER A 148 13.92 5.77 11.08
C SER A 148 12.98 6.70 11.86
N GLY A 149 12.73 6.44 13.14
CA GLY A 149 11.75 7.17 13.96
C GLY A 149 10.29 6.81 13.66
N PHE A 150 10.03 5.60 13.15
CA PHE A 150 8.68 5.04 13.11
C PHE A 150 8.37 4.33 14.43
N GLU A 151 7.15 4.49 14.91
CA GLU A 151 6.59 3.66 15.96
C GLU A 151 5.93 2.43 15.31
N LEU A 152 6.47 1.26 15.63
CA LEU A 152 5.97 0.00 15.11
C LEU A 152 4.76 -0.49 15.92
N LEU A 153 3.61 -0.56 15.28
CA LEU A 153 2.34 -0.94 15.88
C LEU A 153 2.08 -2.44 15.69
N GLN A 154 2.62 -3.26 16.59
CA GLN A 154 2.42 -4.71 16.56
C GLN A 154 1.35 -5.12 17.58
N ASN A 155 0.13 -5.37 17.11
CA ASN A 155 -1.03 -5.69 17.97
C ASN A 155 -1.28 -4.62 19.05
N SER A 156 -1.08 -3.35 18.72
CA SER A 156 -1.11 -2.23 19.66
C SER A 156 -1.95 -1.06 19.17
N GLU A 157 -2.27 -0.15 20.10
CA GLU A 157 -3.00 1.10 19.84
C GLU A 157 -2.07 2.29 20.05
N LYS A 158 -2.17 3.28 19.16
CA LYS A 158 -1.69 4.63 19.38
C LYS A 158 -2.85 5.61 19.35
N ARG A 159 -3.04 6.36 20.43
CA ARG A 159 -3.92 7.52 20.45
C ARG A 159 -3.18 8.76 20.02
N ILE A 160 -3.72 9.46 19.03
CA ILE A 160 -3.26 10.80 18.65
C ILE A 160 -4.15 11.78 19.37
N ARG A 161 -3.58 12.56 20.29
CA ARG A 161 -4.32 13.52 21.11
C ARG A 161 -3.82 14.94 20.86
N LEU A 162 -4.74 15.86 20.64
CA LEU A 162 -4.45 17.30 20.48
C LEU A 162 -4.54 18.04 21.82
N LEU A 163 -4.14 19.32 21.83
CA LEU A 163 -4.09 20.15 23.04
C LEU A 163 -5.45 20.35 23.72
N ASP A 164 -6.55 20.24 22.97
CA ASP A 164 -7.92 20.32 23.48
C ASP A 164 -8.45 18.97 24.03
N ASN A 165 -7.58 17.97 24.15
CA ASN A 165 -7.87 16.58 24.54
C ASN A 165 -8.75 15.77 23.57
N SER A 166 -9.07 16.33 22.40
CA SER A 166 -9.66 15.53 21.33
C SER A 166 -8.68 14.46 20.86
N GLU A 167 -9.19 13.32 20.41
CA GLU A 167 -8.35 12.21 19.97
C GLU A 167 -8.97 11.37 18.86
N ILE A 168 -8.09 10.70 18.12
CA ILE A 168 -8.38 9.57 17.23
C ILE A 168 -7.49 8.40 17.63
N SER A 169 -7.91 7.18 17.30
CA SER A 169 -7.12 5.97 17.57
C SER A 169 -6.58 5.36 16.29
N ILE A 170 -5.32 4.93 16.33
CA ILE A 170 -4.65 4.16 15.27
C ILE A 170 -4.23 2.84 15.87
N PHE A 171 -4.85 1.75 15.44
CA PHE A 171 -4.42 0.40 15.77
C PHE A 171 -3.50 -0.13 14.68
N GLY A 172 -2.54 -0.97 15.07
CA GLY A 172 -1.78 -1.79 14.13
C GLY A 172 -1.86 -3.24 14.55
N LEU A 173 -2.18 -4.11 13.60
CA LEU A 173 -2.08 -5.56 13.78
C LEU A 173 -0.74 -6.05 13.27
N ASP A 174 -0.28 -7.15 13.88
CA ASP A 174 0.81 -7.92 13.29
C ASP A 174 0.37 -8.58 11.97
N ASP A 175 1.32 -8.92 11.11
CA ASP A 175 1.07 -9.57 9.83
C ASP A 175 0.22 -10.83 9.97
N ILE A 176 -0.76 -11.03 9.09
CA ILE A 176 -1.71 -12.14 9.22
C ILE A 176 -1.08 -13.46 8.77
N LEU A 177 -0.26 -13.42 7.71
CA LEU A 177 0.26 -14.63 7.07
C LEU A 177 1.41 -15.29 7.83
N LEU A 178 2.38 -14.51 8.28
CA LEU A 178 3.65 -14.97 8.87
C LEU A 178 3.91 -14.40 10.28
N GLY A 179 3.11 -13.42 10.73
CA GLY A 179 3.16 -12.85 12.07
C GLY A 179 2.35 -13.64 13.11
N LYS A 180 2.02 -12.97 14.22
CA LYS A 180 1.17 -13.48 15.31
C LYS A 180 0.07 -12.46 15.64
N PRO A 181 -0.93 -12.28 14.76
CA PRO A 181 -1.97 -11.28 14.94
C PRO A 181 -2.86 -11.62 16.14
N ARG A 182 -3.18 -10.62 16.95
CA ARG A 182 -4.04 -10.73 18.14
C ARG A 182 -5.28 -9.86 18.00
N ILE A 183 -6.04 -10.11 16.93
CA ILE A 183 -7.16 -9.26 16.48
C ILE A 183 -8.13 -8.97 17.63
N ARG A 184 -8.59 -10.01 18.34
CA ARG A 184 -9.57 -9.85 19.42
C ARG A 184 -9.01 -9.10 20.61
N GLU A 185 -7.80 -9.43 21.04
CA GLU A 185 -7.16 -8.82 22.20
C GLU A 185 -6.83 -7.35 21.96
N THR A 186 -6.44 -7.00 20.74
CA THR A 186 -6.10 -5.63 20.34
C THR A 186 -7.37 -4.80 20.13
N LEU A 187 -8.32 -5.27 19.31
CA LEU A 187 -9.46 -4.45 18.88
C LEU A 187 -10.64 -4.43 19.86
N ARG A 188 -10.68 -5.30 20.88
CA ARG A 188 -11.69 -5.19 21.97
C ARG A 188 -11.62 -3.87 22.74
N HIS A 189 -10.51 -3.14 22.60
CA HIS A 189 -10.29 -1.84 23.25
C HIS A 189 -10.76 -0.66 22.40
N ALA A 190 -11.16 -0.88 21.14
CA ALA A 190 -11.71 0.15 20.28
C ALA A 190 -13.04 0.69 20.84
N GLN A 191 -13.24 2.00 20.75
CA GLN A 191 -14.35 2.71 21.37
C GLN A 191 -15.25 3.32 20.30
N GLN A 192 -16.56 3.10 20.41
CA GLN A 192 -17.56 3.57 19.42
C GLN A 192 -17.62 5.09 19.25
N ASN A 193 -17.11 5.86 20.22
CA ASN A 193 -17.13 7.32 20.21
C ASN A 193 -15.81 7.96 19.78
N ILE A 194 -14.83 7.17 19.29
CA ILE A 194 -13.54 7.65 18.79
C ILE A 194 -13.39 7.18 17.35
N TYR A 195 -13.07 8.11 16.45
CA TYR A 195 -12.73 7.74 15.07
C TYR A 195 -11.48 6.86 15.07
N THR A 196 -11.65 5.63 14.60
CA THR A 196 -10.65 4.57 14.76
C THR A 196 -10.17 4.07 13.41
N ILE A 197 -8.87 4.16 13.19
CA ILE A 197 -8.16 3.62 12.03
C ILE A 197 -7.45 2.34 12.48
N VAL A 198 -7.49 1.28 11.67
CA VAL A 198 -6.65 0.09 11.85
C VAL A 198 -5.75 -0.10 10.63
N LEU A 199 -4.48 -0.36 10.89
CA LEU A 199 -3.50 -0.78 9.90
C LEU A 199 -3.44 -2.30 9.90
N VAL A 200 -3.68 -2.90 8.72
CA VAL A 200 -3.51 -4.34 8.50
C VAL A 200 -2.91 -4.54 7.13
N HIS A 201 -1.84 -5.33 7.02
CA HIS A 201 -1.17 -5.50 5.74
C HIS A 201 -2.09 -6.16 4.71
N GLU A 202 -2.72 -7.28 5.08
CA GLU A 202 -3.62 -8.03 4.21
C GLU A 202 -5.08 -7.54 4.26
N PRO A 203 -5.68 -7.20 3.10
CA PRO A 203 -7.00 -6.58 3.08
C PRO A 203 -8.18 -7.54 3.33
N ASP A 204 -8.09 -8.83 2.98
CA ASP A 204 -9.25 -9.74 3.00
C ASP A 204 -9.80 -10.05 4.39
N ILE A 205 -9.03 -9.77 5.45
CA ILE A 205 -9.48 -9.90 6.84
C ILE A 205 -10.46 -8.79 7.26
N ALA A 206 -10.74 -7.81 6.39
CA ALA A 206 -11.63 -6.70 6.69
C ALA A 206 -13.06 -7.12 7.09
N SER A 207 -13.54 -8.27 6.59
CA SER A 207 -14.82 -8.84 7.04
C SER A 207 -14.82 -9.22 8.53
N GLN A 208 -13.67 -9.66 9.06
CA GLN A 208 -13.49 -9.90 10.49
C GLN A 208 -13.35 -8.58 11.27
N ILE A 209 -12.62 -7.60 10.72
CA ILE A 209 -12.47 -6.27 11.35
C ILE A 209 -13.79 -5.53 11.49
N ALA A 210 -14.69 -5.66 10.51
CA ALA A 210 -16.01 -5.03 10.53
C ALA A 210 -16.88 -5.47 11.72
N THR A 211 -16.48 -6.51 12.47
CA THR A 211 -17.15 -6.92 13.71
C THR A 211 -16.78 -6.08 14.94
N TYR A 212 -15.81 -5.16 14.81
CA TYR A 212 -15.34 -4.24 15.84
C TYR A 212 -15.73 -2.79 15.48
N PRO A 213 -15.77 -1.85 16.45
CA PRO A 213 -16.07 -0.44 16.19
C PRO A 213 -14.87 0.26 15.55
N ILE A 214 -14.62 -0.02 14.28
CA ILE A 214 -13.51 0.51 13.47
C ILE A 214 -14.09 1.23 12.25
N ASP A 215 -13.69 2.47 12.02
CA ASP A 215 -14.18 3.28 10.91
C ASP A 215 -13.42 3.01 9.61
N LEU A 216 -12.11 2.83 9.72
CA LEU A 216 -11.22 2.72 8.56
C LEU A 216 -10.18 1.62 8.74
N GLN A 217 -10.11 0.70 7.79
CA GLN A 217 -8.96 -0.18 7.60
C GLN A 217 -8.11 0.33 6.43
N LEU A 218 -6.80 0.45 6.67
CA LEU A 218 -5.81 0.75 5.64
C LEU A 218 -4.91 -0.47 5.42
N SER A 219 -4.86 -0.93 4.17
CA SER A 219 -4.11 -2.13 3.77
C SER A 219 -3.24 -1.92 2.55
N GLY A 220 -2.30 -2.85 2.35
CA GLY A 220 -1.40 -2.95 1.21
C GLY A 220 -1.50 -4.34 0.58
N HIS A 221 -0.36 -5.02 0.42
CA HIS A 221 -0.21 -6.45 0.08
C HIS A 221 -0.64 -6.86 -1.33
N SER A 222 -1.76 -6.34 -1.81
CA SER A 222 -2.36 -6.77 -3.08
C SER A 222 -1.54 -6.35 -4.30
N HIS A 223 -0.76 -5.28 -4.18
CA HIS A 223 -0.12 -4.54 -5.29
C HIS A 223 -1.06 -4.11 -6.42
N GLY A 224 -2.37 -4.04 -6.19
CA GLY A 224 -3.37 -3.94 -7.25
C GLY A 224 -3.27 -5.08 -8.28
N GLY A 225 -2.78 -6.25 -7.85
CA GLY A 225 -2.45 -7.42 -8.68
C GLY A 225 -1.17 -7.30 -9.52
N GLN A 226 -0.46 -6.17 -9.46
CA GLN A 226 0.62 -5.73 -10.36
C GLN A 226 0.23 -5.65 -11.85
N VAL A 227 -0.45 -6.66 -12.39
CA VAL A 227 -0.90 -6.73 -13.78
C VAL A 227 -2.40 -6.99 -13.81
N GLN A 228 -3.13 -6.02 -14.34
CA GLN A 228 -4.57 -6.14 -14.54
C GLN A 228 -4.92 -6.18 -16.03
N ILE A 229 -5.91 -6.99 -16.39
CA ILE A 229 -6.48 -6.99 -17.73
C ILE A 229 -7.66 -6.01 -17.73
N PRO A 230 -7.76 -5.09 -18.71
CA PRO A 230 -8.91 -4.20 -18.84
C PRO A 230 -10.23 -4.98 -18.72
N PHE A 231 -11.14 -4.48 -17.89
CA PHE A 231 -12.47 -5.04 -17.60
C PHE A 231 -12.50 -6.37 -16.81
N LEU A 232 -11.39 -7.09 -16.72
CA LEU A 232 -11.26 -8.35 -15.98
C LEU A 232 -10.60 -8.17 -14.60
N GLY A 233 -9.78 -7.13 -14.44
CA GLY A 233 -9.07 -6.83 -13.20
C GLY A 233 -7.78 -7.64 -13.04
N ALA A 234 -7.32 -7.80 -11.80
CA ALA A 234 -6.11 -8.52 -11.47
C ALA A 234 -6.19 -10.00 -11.86
N ILE A 235 -5.14 -10.51 -12.51
CA ILE A 235 -5.06 -11.92 -12.92
C ILE A 235 -4.60 -12.79 -11.74
N ILE A 236 -3.66 -12.27 -10.96
CA ILE A 236 -3.01 -12.96 -9.85
C ILE A 236 -2.90 -11.96 -8.70
N THR A 237 -3.32 -12.39 -7.53
CA THR A 237 -3.12 -11.67 -6.27
C THR A 237 -2.54 -12.62 -5.23
N PRO A 238 -1.84 -12.11 -4.21
CA PRO A 238 -1.39 -12.95 -3.10
C PRO A 238 -2.58 -13.45 -2.26
N SER A 239 -2.30 -14.44 -1.40
CA SER A 239 -3.27 -14.92 -0.42
C SER A 239 -3.70 -13.79 0.50
N LEU A 240 -4.99 -13.72 0.82
CA LEU A 240 -5.61 -12.64 1.60
C LEU A 240 -5.66 -11.27 0.89
N ALA A 241 -5.60 -11.27 -0.44
CA ALA A 241 -5.87 -10.11 -1.29
C ALA A 241 -6.67 -10.50 -2.56
N GLN A 242 -7.53 -11.51 -2.46
CA GLN A 242 -8.37 -11.98 -3.55
C GLN A 242 -9.73 -11.28 -3.59
N GLN A 243 -10.25 -10.88 -2.44
CA GLN A 243 -11.57 -10.23 -2.36
C GLN A 243 -11.47 -8.72 -2.57
N TYR A 244 -10.44 -8.10 -1.99
CA TYR A 244 -10.22 -6.66 -2.07
C TYR A 244 -8.84 -6.37 -2.65
N VAL A 245 -8.82 -5.80 -3.86
CA VAL A 245 -7.59 -5.69 -4.65
C VAL A 245 -7.04 -4.27 -4.64
N GLU A 246 -7.86 -3.24 -4.75
CA GLU A 246 -7.40 -1.85 -4.73
C GLU A 246 -8.54 -0.86 -4.45
N GLY A 247 -8.20 0.30 -3.91
CA GLY A 247 -9.15 1.39 -3.68
C GLY A 247 -10.09 1.12 -2.51
N PHE A 248 -11.27 1.77 -2.53
CA PHE A 248 -12.23 1.74 -1.43
C PHE A 248 -13.24 0.60 -1.54
N TYR A 249 -13.58 0.02 -0.39
CA TYR A 249 -14.69 -0.91 -0.19
C TYR A 249 -15.44 -0.55 1.08
N ASN A 250 -16.76 -0.76 1.08
CA ASN A 250 -17.60 -0.60 2.27
C ASN A 250 -18.05 -1.98 2.75
N ILE A 251 -17.79 -2.28 4.01
CA ILE A 251 -18.03 -3.57 4.63
C ILE A 251 -18.78 -3.31 5.93
N GLN A 252 -20.10 -3.34 5.88
CA GLN A 252 -20.96 -2.86 6.97
C GLN A 252 -20.62 -1.38 7.27
N ASP A 253 -20.25 -1.06 8.52
CA ASP A 253 -19.85 0.29 8.94
C ASP A 253 -18.35 0.57 8.72
N LEU A 254 -17.55 -0.44 8.36
CA LEU A 254 -16.12 -0.30 8.09
C LEU A 254 -15.89 0.16 6.64
N THR A 255 -15.06 1.19 6.48
CA THR A 255 -14.44 1.53 5.19
C THR A 255 -13.08 0.84 5.09
N LEU A 256 -12.83 0.09 4.02
CA LEU A 256 -11.52 -0.46 3.69
C LEU A 256 -10.91 0.36 2.55
N TYR A 257 -9.62 0.68 2.67
CA TYR A 257 -8.80 1.16 1.56
C TYR A 257 -7.60 0.25 1.32
N VAL A 258 -7.44 -0.23 0.07
CA VAL A 258 -6.32 -1.07 -0.34
C VAL A 258 -5.39 -0.28 -1.25
N ASN A 259 -4.18 -0.01 -0.77
CA ASN A 259 -3.15 0.72 -1.49
C ASN A 259 -2.42 -0.20 -2.49
N ARG A 260 -2.16 0.27 -3.72
CA ARG A 260 -1.47 -0.53 -4.76
C ARG A 260 0.02 -0.75 -4.51
N GLY A 261 0.58 -0.21 -3.43
CA GLY A 261 1.99 -0.30 -3.11
C GLY A 261 2.89 0.49 -4.04
N LEU A 262 4.17 0.58 -3.70
CA LEU A 262 5.18 1.33 -4.47
C LEU A 262 6.09 0.42 -5.32
N GLY A 263 6.41 -0.73 -4.76
CA GLY A 263 7.39 -1.68 -5.27
C GLY A 263 6.82 -2.72 -6.21
N ARG A 264 7.66 -3.69 -6.53
CA ARG A 264 7.32 -4.88 -7.32
C ARG A 264 7.92 -6.09 -6.63
N THR A 265 7.14 -7.15 -6.50
CA THR A 265 7.62 -8.45 -6.02
C THR A 265 7.38 -9.53 -7.07
N ARG A 266 8.27 -10.54 -7.09
CA ARG A 266 8.29 -11.73 -7.98
C ARG A 266 8.44 -11.46 -9.48
N VAL A 267 7.79 -10.44 -10.05
CA VAL A 267 7.84 -10.10 -11.47
C VAL A 267 8.11 -8.60 -11.66
N PRO A 268 8.84 -8.20 -12.72
CA PRO A 268 9.28 -6.82 -12.91
C PRO A 268 8.22 -5.89 -13.52
N PHE A 269 6.96 -6.29 -13.57
CA PHE A 269 5.92 -5.61 -14.36
C PHE A 269 4.88 -4.92 -13.47
N ARG A 270 4.40 -3.76 -13.93
CA ARG A 270 3.11 -3.19 -13.55
C ARG A 270 2.33 -2.83 -14.80
N PHE A 271 1.05 -3.17 -14.87
CA PHE A 271 0.18 -2.81 -16.00
C PHE A 271 -1.24 -2.59 -15.50
N MET A 272 -1.77 -1.39 -15.76
CA MET A 272 -3.02 -0.92 -15.14
C MET A 272 -3.01 -0.94 -13.60
N SER A 273 -1.83 -0.92 -12.96
CA SER A 273 -1.63 -0.86 -11.51
C SER A 273 -0.43 0.03 -11.18
N LYS A 274 -0.62 1.35 -11.37
CA LYS A 274 0.42 2.34 -11.08
C LYS A 274 0.79 2.32 -9.60
N PRO A 275 2.09 2.46 -9.26
CA PRO A 275 2.53 2.68 -7.88
C PRO A 275 1.78 3.83 -7.24
N GLU A 276 1.53 3.76 -5.93
CA GLU A 276 0.64 4.72 -5.26
C GLU A 276 1.16 5.24 -3.92
N ILE A 277 0.96 6.54 -3.70
CA ILE A 277 0.92 7.15 -2.37
C ILE A 277 -0.46 7.77 -2.21
N THR A 278 -1.07 7.59 -1.04
CA THR A 278 -2.42 8.09 -0.78
C THR A 278 -2.41 9.10 0.35
N LEU A 279 -3.04 10.25 0.14
CA LEU A 279 -3.23 11.30 1.14
C LEU A 279 -4.71 11.38 1.52
N PHE A 280 -5.01 11.14 2.78
CA PHE A 280 -6.33 11.30 3.36
C PHE A 280 -6.40 12.62 4.12
N THR A 281 -7.43 13.42 3.84
CA THR A 281 -7.76 14.62 4.62
C THR A 281 -8.97 14.31 5.49
N LEU A 282 -8.84 14.46 6.80
CA LEU A 282 -9.94 14.26 7.74
C LEU A 282 -10.92 15.44 7.68
N GLN A 283 -12.21 15.16 7.67
CA GLN A 283 -13.27 16.16 7.67
C GLN A 283 -14.35 15.78 8.68
N HIS A 284 -14.51 16.61 9.72
CA HIS A 284 -15.70 16.58 10.57
C HIS A 284 -16.95 16.91 9.74
N SER A 285 -18.02 16.12 9.88
CA SER A 285 -19.32 16.27 9.20
C SER A 285 -20.45 15.95 10.14
#